data_AF-A0A349Z904-F1
#
_entry.id   AF-A0A349Z904-F1
#
_cell.length_a   1.000
_cell.length_b   1.000
_cell.length_c   1.000
_cell.angle_alpha   90.00
_cell.angle_beta   90.00
_cell.angle_gamma   90.00
#
_symmetry.space_group_name_H-M   'P 1'
#
loop_
_entity.id
_entity.type
_entity.pdbx_description
1 polymer ?
#
loop_
_entity_poly.entity_id
_entity_poly.type
_entity_poly.pdbx_seq_one_letter_code
_entity_poly.pdbx_strand_id
1 'polypeptide(L)'
;MSTTSSATFLWHDYETWGVSPQKDQPSQFAAIRTDQDLNEVGKPINIMCRISNDYLPHPQAALVTKLTPQHTLRDGMTEADFAAKVHQAM
;
A
#
# COMPACT_ATOMS: atom_id res chain seq x y z
N MET A 1 -34.27 8.01 6.23
CA MET A 1 -33.09 8.20 7.10
C MET A 1 -32.03 8.87 6.26
N SER A 2 -31.68 10.12 6.58
CA SER A 2 -30.71 10.90 5.82
C SER A 2 -29.32 10.31 6.03
N THR A 3 -28.78 9.62 5.03
CA THR A 3 -27.38 9.16 5.03
C THR A 3 -26.49 10.32 4.60
N THR A 4 -26.26 11.26 5.50
CA THR A 4 -25.17 12.23 5.32
C THR A 4 -23.87 11.44 5.43
N SER A 5 -23.28 11.08 4.29
CA SER A 5 -21.91 10.59 4.23
C SER A 5 -21.03 11.67 4.84
N SER A 6 -20.62 11.48 6.09
CA SER A 6 -19.69 12.39 6.75
C SER A 6 -18.34 12.21 6.10
N ALA A 7 -17.68 13.32 5.74
CA ALA A 7 -16.36 13.24 5.11
C ALA A 7 -15.38 12.53 6.06
N THR A 8 -14.52 11.69 5.49
CA THR A 8 -13.49 10.95 6.21
C THR A 8 -12.13 11.22 5.60
N PHE A 9 -11.06 10.99 6.36
CA PHE A 9 -9.69 11.05 5.88
C PHE A 9 -9.16 9.64 5.70
N LEU A 10 -8.45 9.40 4.59
CA LEU A 10 -7.66 8.18 4.42
C LEU A 10 -6.19 8.54 4.52
N TRP A 11 -5.57 8.15 5.63
CA TRP A 11 -4.14 8.26 5.85
C TRP A 11 -3.49 7.04 5.24
N HIS A 12 -2.45 7.22 4.42
CA HIS A 12 -1.78 6.10 3.79
C HIS A 12 -0.28 6.33 3.65
N ASP A 13 0.45 5.24 3.50
CA ASP A 13 1.88 5.24 3.22
C ASP A 13 2.27 4.05 2.33
N TYR A 14 3.39 4.21 1.63
CA TYR A 14 3.95 3.19 0.74
C TYR A 14 5.38 2.84 1.16
N GLU A 15 5.66 1.54 1.18
CA GLU A 15 7.02 1.03 1.09
C GLU A 15 7.27 0.59 -0.34
N THR A 16 8.38 1.03 -0.94
CA THR A 16 8.69 0.79 -2.36
C THR A 16 10.04 0.10 -2.51
N TRP A 17 10.30 -0.42 -3.71
CA TRP A 17 11.60 -1.01 -4.04
C TRP A 17 12.67 0.01 -4.47
N GLY A 18 12.34 1.29 -4.44
CA GLY A 18 13.24 2.40 -4.78
C GLY A 18 12.55 3.75 -4.69
N VAL A 19 13.30 4.81 -4.97
CA VAL A 19 12.87 6.21 -4.71
C VAL A 19 12.21 6.90 -5.89
N SER A 20 12.22 6.28 -7.08
CA SER A 20 11.67 6.85 -8.30
C SER A 20 10.24 6.33 -8.55
N PRO A 21 9.18 7.11 -8.29
CA PRO A 21 7.79 6.62 -8.41
C PRO A 21 7.40 6.18 -9.83
N GLN A 22 8.11 6.70 -10.85
CA GLN A 22 7.88 6.32 -12.24
C GLN A 22 8.51 4.96 -12.62
N LYS A 23 9.55 4.52 -11.89
CA LYS A 23 10.41 3.39 -12.30
C LYS A 23 10.41 2.25 -11.29
N ASP A 24 10.26 2.57 -10.02
CA ASP A 24 10.34 1.62 -8.92
C ASP A 24 8.96 1.13 -8.54
N GLN A 25 8.82 -0.18 -8.39
CA GLN A 25 7.55 -0.82 -8.08
C GLN A 25 7.20 -0.69 -6.58
N PRO A 26 5.91 -0.62 -6.23
CA PRO A 26 5.49 -0.69 -4.84
C PRO A 26 5.81 -2.07 -4.24
N SER A 27 6.05 -2.11 -2.93
CA SER A 27 6.24 -3.35 -2.17
C SER A 27 5.13 -3.58 -1.16
N GLN A 28 4.65 -2.52 -0.51
CA GLN A 28 3.56 -2.54 0.47
C GLN A 28 2.76 -1.24 0.41
N PHE A 29 1.48 -1.32 0.75
CA PHE A 29 0.61 -0.20 1.06
C PHE A 29 -0.05 -0.42 2.41
N ALA A 30 0.00 0.61 3.25
CA ALA A 30 -0.70 0.65 4.52
C ALA A 30 -1.62 1.87 4.57
N ALA A 31 -2.82 1.71 5.12
CA ALA A 31 -3.75 2.82 5.30
C ALA A 31 -4.69 2.66 6.49
N ILE A 32 -5.10 3.78 7.08
CA ILE A 32 -6.10 3.88 8.14
C ILE A 32 -7.06 5.01 7.77
N ARG A 33 -8.36 4.75 7.97
CA ARG A 33 -9.39 5.77 7.77
C ARG A 33 -9.80 6.37 9.11
N THR A 34 -10.01 7.68 9.15
CA THR A 34 -10.53 8.37 10.33
C THR A 34 -11.76 9.21 10.00
N ASP A 35 -12.57 9.48 11.01
CA ASP A 35 -13.55 10.57 10.95
C ASP A 35 -12.85 11.96 11.03
N GLN A 36 -13.64 13.02 11.14
CA GLN A 36 -13.13 14.40 11.19
C GLN A 36 -12.46 14.76 12.52
N ASP A 37 -12.75 14.01 13.58
CA ASP A 37 -12.14 14.16 14.91
C ASP A 37 -10.90 13.26 15.07
N LEU A 38 -10.46 12.64 13.98
CA LEU A 38 -9.31 11.74 13.90
C LEU A 38 -9.48 10.41 14.66
N ASN A 39 -10.72 10.01 14.94
CA ASN A 39 -10.99 8.67 15.46
C ASN A 39 -10.92 7.64 14.32
N GLU A 40 -10.25 6.51 14.54
CA GLU A 40 -10.16 5.44 13.56
C GLU A 40 -11.54 4.85 13.23
N VAL A 41 -11.82 4.64 11.95
CA VAL A 41 -13.05 4.02 11.45
C VAL A 41 -12.76 2.88 10.49
N GLY A 42 -13.41 1.75 10.70
CA GLY A 42 -13.19 0.54 9.90
C GLY A 42 -11.92 -0.21 10.29
N LYS A 43 -11.44 -1.08 9.38
CA LYS A 43 -10.23 -1.88 9.60
C LYS A 43 -9.03 -1.25 8.86
N PRO A 44 -7.82 -1.27 9.44
CA PRO A 44 -6.61 -0.92 8.73
C PRO A 44 -6.41 -1.77 7.48
N ILE A 45 -5.82 -1.16 6.46
CA ILE A 45 -5.37 -1.82 5.25
C ILE A 45 -3.87 -2.03 5.38
N ASN A 46 -3.42 -3.26 5.13
CA ASN A 46 -2.02 -3.60 5.03
C ASN A 46 -1.87 -4.70 3.99
N ILE A 47 -1.40 -4.34 2.80
CA ILE A 47 -1.33 -5.24 1.65
C ILE A 47 0.03 -5.12 0.97
N MET A 48 0.50 -6.22 0.39
CA MET A 48 1.77 -6.27 -0.34
C MET A 48 1.56 -6.40 -1.84
N CYS A 49 2.42 -5.74 -2.60
CA CYS A 49 2.52 -5.89 -4.04
C CYS A 49 3.67 -6.85 -4.37
N ARG A 50 3.35 -7.94 -5.06
CA ARG A 50 4.31 -8.93 -5.52
C ARG A 50 5.26 -8.28 -6.51
N ILE A 51 6.57 -8.37 -6.23
CA ILE A 51 7.60 -7.90 -7.16
C ILE A 51 7.52 -8.65 -8.49
N SER A 52 7.60 -7.91 -9.60
CA SER A 52 7.58 -8.51 -10.93
C SER A 52 8.90 -9.23 -11.25
N ASN A 53 8.85 -10.21 -12.16
CA ASN A 53 10.02 -11.02 -12.54
C ASN A 53 11.00 -10.29 -13.48
N ASP A 54 10.64 -9.11 -13.96
CA ASP A 54 11.42 -8.25 -14.85
C ASP A 54 12.05 -7.05 -14.12
N TYR A 55 11.92 -6.97 -12.79
CA TYR A 55 12.43 -5.88 -11.97
C TYR A 55 13.36 -6.37 -10.86
N LEU A 56 14.43 -5.62 -10.61
CA LEU A 56 15.38 -5.87 -9.52
C LEU A 56 15.32 -4.69 -8.52
N PRO A 57 15.07 -4.94 -7.24
CA PRO A 57 14.89 -3.87 -6.26
C PRO A 57 16.21 -3.20 -5.90
N HIS A 58 16.15 -1.92 -5.53
CA HIS A 58 17.31 -1.26 -4.93
C HIS A 58 17.65 -1.94 -3.59
N PRO A 59 18.90 -2.44 -3.41
CA PRO A 59 19.27 -3.13 -2.18
C PRO A 59 19.10 -2.25 -0.93
N GLN A 60 19.33 -0.93 -1.07
CA GLN A 60 19.14 0.03 0.01
C GLN A 60 17.66 0.14 0.43
N ALA A 61 16.72 0.08 -0.51
CA ALA A 61 15.29 0.09 -0.18
C ALA A 61 14.94 -1.14 0.67
N ALA A 62 15.33 -2.34 0.24
CA ALA A 62 15.12 -3.57 1.02
C ALA A 62 15.75 -3.51 2.43
N LEU A 63 16.90 -2.84 2.58
CA LEU A 63 17.54 -2.64 3.88
C LEU A 63 16.80 -1.65 4.79
N VAL A 64 16.18 -0.62 4.22
CA VAL A 64 15.40 0.39 4.96
C VAL A 64 14.05 -0.21 5.35
N THR A 65 13.30 -0.74 4.39
CA THR A 65 11.93 -1.26 4.58
C THR A 65 11.89 -2.59 5.34
N LYS A 66 13.03 -3.31 5.38
CA LYS A 66 13.13 -4.69 5.89
C LYS A 66 12.24 -5.69 5.13
N LEU A 67 11.75 -5.31 3.95
CA LEU A 67 11.03 -6.20 3.04
C LEU A 67 12.03 -6.88 2.10
N THR A 68 11.81 -8.17 1.87
CA THR A 68 12.57 -8.94 0.88
C THR A 68 11.67 -9.28 -0.30
N PRO A 69 12.21 -9.40 -1.53
CA PRO A 69 11.47 -9.90 -2.68
C PRO A 69 10.71 -11.20 -2.38
N GLN A 70 11.34 -12.10 -1.62
CA GLN A 70 10.77 -13.39 -1.21
C GLN A 70 9.51 -13.22 -0.36
N HIS A 71 9.46 -12.18 0.49
CA HIS A 71 8.27 -11.86 1.28
C HIS A 71 7.10 -11.48 0.35
N THR A 72 7.30 -10.53 -0.55
CA THR A 72 6.21 -10.09 -1.44
C THR A 72 5.85 -11.12 -2.50
N LEU A 73 6.78 -12.01 -2.89
CA LEU A 73 6.47 -13.19 -3.72
C LEU A 73 5.53 -14.18 -3.04
N ARG A 74 5.67 -14.37 -1.72
CA ARG A 74 4.84 -15.32 -0.95
C ARG A 74 3.49 -14.74 -0.57
N ASP A 75 3.48 -13.50 -0.08
CA ASP A 75 2.34 -12.90 0.61
C ASP A 75 1.69 -11.73 -0.16
N GLY A 76 2.31 -11.31 -1.28
CA GLY A 76 1.80 -10.23 -2.13
C GLY A 76 0.90 -10.70 -3.27
N MET A 77 0.17 -9.75 -3.85
CA MET A 77 -0.68 -9.96 -5.02
C MET A 77 -0.12 -9.27 -6.26
N THR A 78 -0.72 -9.51 -7.44
CA THR A 78 -0.30 -8.82 -8.67
C THR A 78 -0.48 -7.31 -8.54
N GLU A 79 0.33 -6.53 -9.24
CA GLU A 79 0.20 -5.06 -9.21
C GLU A 79 -1.21 -4.60 -9.66
N ALA A 80 -1.83 -5.31 -10.60
CA ALA A 80 -3.20 -5.03 -11.03
C ALA A 80 -4.23 -5.19 -9.89
N ASP A 81 -4.16 -6.31 -9.14
CA ASP A 81 -5.05 -6.54 -8.00
C ASP A 81 -4.75 -5.57 -6.84
N PHE A 82 -3.48 -5.26 -6.62
CA PHE A 82 -3.03 -4.31 -5.62
C PHE A 82 -3.56 -2.90 -5.92
N ALA A 83 -3.40 -2.43 -7.16
CA ALA A 83 -3.91 -1.14 -7.61
C ALA A 83 -5.44 -1.06 -7.51
N ALA A 84 -6.15 -2.16 -7.84
CA ALA A 84 -7.60 -2.22 -7.68
C ALA A 84 -8.03 -2.07 -6.21
N LYS A 85 -7.33 -2.70 -5.27
CA LYS A 85 -7.60 -2.55 -3.82
C LYS A 85 -7.27 -1.16 -3.30
N VAL A 86 -6.15 -0.57 -3.72
CA VAL A 86 -5.80 0.81 -3.37
C VAL A 86 -6.88 1.76 -3.89
N HIS A 87 -7.30 1.61 -5.14
CA HIS A 87 -8.34 2.45 -5.74
C HIS A 87 -9.69 2.30 -5.03
N GLN A 88 -10.08 1.09 -4.65
CA GLN A 88 -11.29 0.85 -3.87
C GLN A 88 -11.22 1.51 -2.47
N ALA A 89 -10.02 1.61 -1.91
CA ALA A 89 -9.81 2.22 -0.61
C ALA A 89 -9.88 3.75 -0.65
N MET A 90 -9.59 4.40 -1.79
CA MET A 90 -9.59 5.85 -1.97
C MET A 90 -11.00 6.41 -2.10
#